data_AF-A0AAU7QPG8-F1
#
_entry.id   AF-A0AAU7QPG8-F1
#
_cell.length_a   1.000
_cell.length_b   1.000
_cell.length_c   1.000
_cell.angle_alpha   90.00
_cell.angle_beta   90.00
_cell.angle_gamma   90.00
#
_symmetry.space_group_name_H-M   'P 1'
#
loop_
_entity.id
_entity.type
_entity.pdbx_description
1 polymer ?
#
loop_
_entity_poly.entity_id
_entity_poly.type
_entity_poly.pdbx_seq_one_letter_code
_entity_poly.pdbx_strand_id
1 'polypeptide(L)'
;MVKVYVWLPDADHVGHAAITVANRYISFWPDGAAGKKDLKIKTSQPGLFMESLKEDIRYEGNRFPVTVEIQGLDENSILSYVASLEGGMPRYQLAKNNCSHIVARALSEGAKCKPSFTPHAGQYGKLGRVLGIGIGRLIRY
;
A
#
# COMPACT_ATOMS: atom_id res chain seq x y z
N MET A 1 13.16 1.78 12.36
CA MET A 1 12.50 0.50 12.06
C MET A 1 11.38 0.74 11.06
N VAL A 2 11.14 -0.20 10.13
CA VAL A 2 10.06 -0.10 9.13
C VAL A 2 8.97 -1.13 9.42
N LYS A 3 7.71 -0.69 9.48
CA LYS A 3 6.54 -1.57 9.63
C LYS A 3 5.61 -1.39 8.45
N VAL A 4 5.19 -2.49 7.84
CA VAL A 4 4.21 -2.48 6.74
C VAL A 4 2.91 -3.07 7.27
N TYR A 5 1.80 -2.38 7.02
CA TYR A 5 0.45 -2.78 7.39
C TYR A 5 -0.32 -3.14 6.13
N VAL A 6 -0.93 -4.33 6.11
CA VAL A 6 -1.68 -4.83 4.96
C VAL A 6 -3.07 -5.25 5.41
N TRP A 7 -4.10 -4.59 4.87
CA TRP A 7 -5.49 -5.01 4.97
C TRP A 7 -5.85 -5.83 3.74
N LEU A 8 -6.31 -7.06 3.97
CA LEU A 8 -6.76 -7.93 2.90
C LEU A 8 -8.13 -7.47 2.37
N PRO A 9 -8.37 -7.59 1.04
CA PRO A 9 -9.66 -7.28 0.45
C PRO A 9 -10.75 -8.19 0.99
N ASP A 10 -11.98 -7.69 1.05
CA ASP A 10 -13.17 -8.48 1.39
C ASP A 10 -14.41 -8.10 0.56
N ALA A 11 -15.58 -8.55 1.02
CA ALA A 11 -16.86 -8.32 0.36
C ALA A 11 -17.25 -6.83 0.27
N ASP A 12 -16.65 -5.94 1.06
CA ASP A 12 -17.00 -4.51 1.13
C ASP A 12 -15.78 -3.59 0.88
N HIS A 13 -14.56 -4.08 1.11
CA HIS A 13 -13.32 -3.30 1.07
C HIS A 13 -12.36 -3.83 0.00
N VAL A 14 -11.67 -2.91 -0.68
CA VAL A 14 -10.68 -3.22 -1.73
C VAL A 14 -9.34 -3.69 -1.18
N GLY A 15 -9.15 -3.61 0.14
CA GLY A 15 -7.87 -3.81 0.79
C GLY A 15 -6.99 -2.57 0.72
N HIS A 16 -6.07 -2.45 1.67
CA HIS A 16 -5.26 -1.27 1.88
C HIS A 16 -3.85 -1.63 2.32
N ALA A 17 -2.91 -0.73 2.08
CA ALA A 17 -1.52 -0.90 2.50
C ALA A 17 -0.99 0.41 3.05
N ALA A 18 -0.32 0.35 4.18
CA ALA A 18 0.34 1.50 4.78
C ALA A 18 1.73 1.11 5.28
N ILE A 19 2.57 2.10 5.54
CA ILE A 19 3.92 1.91 6.05
C ILE A 19 4.21 2.90 7.16
N THR A 20 4.83 2.45 8.24
CA THR A 20 5.46 3.31 9.24
C THR A 20 6.96 3.20 9.10
N VAL A 21 7.62 4.35 9.01
CA VAL A 21 9.07 4.45 8.96
C VAL A 21 9.52 5.32 10.12
N ALA A 22 10.39 4.80 10.98
CA ALA A 22 10.76 5.42 12.24
C ALA A 22 9.53 5.78 13.08
N ASN A 23 9.10 7.05 13.05
CA ASN A 23 7.94 7.57 13.79
C ASN A 23 6.90 8.23 12.88
N ARG A 24 7.00 8.03 11.55
CA ARG A 24 6.11 8.63 10.55
C ARG A 24 5.22 7.56 9.93
N TYR A 25 3.91 7.72 10.11
CA TYR A 25 2.90 6.90 9.45
C TYR A 25 2.63 7.45 8.05
N ILE A 26 2.60 6.56 7.05
CA ILE A 26 2.40 6.91 5.65
C ILE A 26 1.31 5.98 5.12
N SER A 27 0.16 6.56 4.83
CA SER A 27 -0.97 5.90 4.18
C SER A 27 -1.49 6.80 3.09
N PHE A 28 -1.85 6.24 1.94
CA PHE A 28 -2.28 7.02 0.78
C PHE A 28 -3.69 6.63 0.37
N TRP A 29 -4.60 7.60 0.44
CA TRP A 29 -6.02 7.44 0.13
C TRP A 29 -6.46 8.36 -1.02
N PRO A 30 -7.56 8.05 -1.72
CA PRO A 30 -8.26 9.05 -2.50
C PRO A 30 -8.94 10.07 -1.57
N ASP A 31 -9.02 11.31 -2.02
CA ASP A 31 -9.77 12.38 -1.37
C ASP A 31 -11.29 12.10 -1.51
N GLY A 32 -11.95 11.87 -0.37
CA GLY A 32 -13.31 11.35 -0.28
C GLY A 32 -13.34 9.87 0.06
N ALA A 33 -14.14 9.48 1.06
CA ALA A 33 -14.26 8.11 1.53
C ALA A 33 -14.52 7.13 0.37
N ALA A 34 -13.57 6.23 0.11
CA ALA A 34 -13.57 5.38 -1.07
C ALA A 34 -14.51 4.19 -0.89
N GLY A 35 -15.81 4.42 -0.96
CA GLY A 35 -16.79 3.34 -1.05
C GLY A 35 -16.57 2.51 -2.32
N LYS A 36 -16.87 1.20 -2.26
CA LYS A 36 -16.76 0.26 -3.40
C LYS A 36 -17.44 0.75 -4.69
N LYS A 37 -18.43 1.65 -4.57
CA LYS A 37 -19.20 2.24 -5.68
C LYS A 37 -18.50 3.42 -6.36
N ASP A 38 -17.53 4.08 -5.70
CA ASP A 38 -16.88 5.29 -6.20
C ASP A 38 -15.47 5.03 -6.78
N LEU A 39 -14.87 3.88 -6.46
CA LEU A 39 -13.59 3.43 -6.98
C LEU A 39 -13.72 2.85 -8.40
N LYS A 40 -14.03 3.69 -9.39
CA LYS A 40 -13.84 3.33 -10.80
C LYS A 40 -12.34 3.15 -11.04
N ILE A 41 -11.92 1.93 -11.37
CA ILE A 41 -10.50 1.49 -11.55
C ILE A 41 -9.64 2.44 -12.41
N LYS A 42 -10.27 3.17 -13.35
CA LYS A 42 -9.61 4.10 -14.28
C LYS A 42 -9.74 5.59 -13.92
N THR A 43 -10.56 5.95 -12.94
CA THR A 43 -10.79 7.35 -12.58
C THR A 43 -9.68 7.82 -11.66
N SER A 44 -9.14 9.01 -11.95
CA SER A 44 -8.09 9.64 -11.18
C SER A 44 -8.71 10.69 -10.25
N GLN A 45 -8.48 10.55 -8.95
CA GLN A 45 -8.99 11.46 -7.91
C GLN A 45 -7.82 12.16 -7.22
N PRO A 46 -8.02 13.30 -6.54
CA PRO A 46 -6.99 13.85 -5.67
C PRO A 46 -6.59 12.78 -4.66
N GLY A 47 -5.28 12.65 -4.38
CA GLY A 47 -4.80 11.80 -3.31
C GLY A 47 -4.72 12.58 -2.00
N LEU A 48 -4.67 11.88 -0.89
CA LEU A 48 -4.40 12.43 0.43
C LEU A 48 -3.48 11.46 1.18
N PHE A 49 -2.52 11.99 1.93
CA PHE A 49 -1.79 11.20 2.92
C PHE A 49 -2.55 11.21 4.24
N MET A 50 -2.83 10.03 4.78
CA MET A 50 -3.32 9.89 6.14
C MET A 50 -2.15 9.76 7.11
N GLU A 51 -2.27 10.44 8.25
CA GLU A 51 -1.23 10.52 9.27
C GLU A 51 -1.45 9.54 10.43
N SER A 52 -2.58 8.82 10.45
CA SER A 52 -2.97 7.98 11.58
C SER A 52 -3.42 6.58 11.19
N LEU A 53 -2.76 5.57 11.76
CA LEU A 53 -3.17 4.16 11.69
C LEU A 53 -4.60 3.95 12.21
N LYS A 54 -5.01 4.72 13.22
CA LYS A 54 -6.34 4.59 13.82
C LYS A 54 -7.45 4.96 12.83
N GLU A 55 -7.19 5.93 11.97
CA GLU A 55 -8.14 6.34 10.94
C GLU A 55 -8.27 5.26 9.87
N ASP A 56 -7.15 4.69 9.40
CA ASP A 56 -7.18 3.57 8.45
C ASP A 56 -7.94 2.36 9.00
N ILE A 57 -7.72 1.99 10.26
CA ILE A 57 -8.47 0.90 10.91
C ILE A 57 -9.97 1.21 10.89
N ARG A 58 -10.36 2.46 11.16
CA ARG A 58 -11.77 2.87 11.16
C ARG A 58 -12.38 2.80 9.75
N TYR A 59 -11.67 3.26 8.73
CA TYR A 59 -12.13 3.22 7.34
C TYR A 59 -12.20 1.80 6.78
N GLU A 60 -11.36 0.89 7.25
CA GLU A 60 -11.36 -0.53 6.89
C GLU A 60 -12.34 -1.37 7.73
N GLY A 61 -13.27 -0.73 8.45
CA GLY A 61 -14.33 -1.41 9.20
C GLY A 61 -13.88 -1.96 10.56
N ASN A 62 -12.93 -1.29 11.22
CA ASN A 62 -12.27 -1.72 12.45
C ASN A 62 -11.50 -3.05 12.33
N ARG A 63 -11.10 -3.42 11.11
CA ARG A 63 -10.26 -4.60 10.86
C ARG A 63 -8.80 -4.28 11.15
N PHE A 64 -8.12 -5.19 11.83
CA PHE A 64 -6.70 -5.06 12.11
C PHE A 64 -5.87 -5.51 10.91
N PRO A 65 -4.83 -4.75 10.52
CA PRO A 65 -3.95 -5.14 9.44
C PRO A 65 -3.03 -6.30 9.84
N VAL A 66 -2.60 -7.06 8.83
CA VAL A 66 -1.40 -7.88 8.94
C VAL A 66 -0.19 -6.94 9.00
N THR A 67 0.58 -7.01 10.08
CA THR A 67 1.77 -6.17 10.28
C THR A 67 3.02 -6.97 10.03
N VAL A 68 3.91 -6.45 9.18
CA VAL A 68 5.22 -7.03 8.88
C VAL A 68 6.29 -6.04 9.26
N GLU A 69 7.21 -6.45 10.13
CA GLU A 69 8.37 -5.64 10.51
C GLU A 69 9.56 -6.00 9.61
N ILE A 70 10.16 -4.99 8.99
CA ILE A 70 11.29 -5.15 8.09
C ILE A 70 12.47 -4.38 8.68
N GLN A 71 13.58 -5.09 8.87
CA GLN A 71 14.82 -4.55 9.42
C GLN A 71 15.85 -4.32 8.31
N GLY A 72 16.78 -3.40 8.55
CA GLY A 72 17.92 -3.15 7.65
C GLY A 72 17.60 -2.32 6.40
N LEU A 73 16.44 -1.64 6.36
CA LEU A 73 16.12 -0.69 5.29
C LEU A 73 16.70 0.71 5.59
N ASP A 74 17.06 1.44 4.54
CA ASP A 74 17.51 2.84 4.62
C ASP A 74 16.32 3.76 4.84
N GLU A 75 15.98 4.00 6.11
CA GLU A 75 14.85 4.82 6.54
C GLU A 75 14.91 6.26 5.99
N ASN A 76 16.11 6.83 5.86
CA ASN A 76 16.30 8.19 5.36
C ASN A 76 15.94 8.31 3.87
N SER A 77 16.30 7.31 3.07
CA SER A 77 15.88 7.23 1.66
C SER A 77 14.37 7.16 1.53
N ILE A 78 13.70 6.37 2.38
CA ILE A 78 12.23 6.26 2.35
C ILE A 78 11.56 7.59 2.73
N LEU A 79 12.03 8.24 3.80
CA LEU A 79 11.49 9.54 4.22
C LEU A 79 11.71 10.63 3.16
N SER A 80 12.86 10.61 2.48
CA SER A 80 13.16 11.54 1.38
C SER A 80 12.22 11.32 0.19
N TYR A 81 11.94 10.06 -0.14
CA TYR A 81 10.96 9.72 -1.16
C TYR A 81 9.56 10.24 -0.80
N VAL A 82 9.11 10.02 0.44
CA VAL A 82 7.81 10.51 0.92
C VAL A 82 7.74 12.04 0.86
N ALA A 83 8.77 12.74 1.30
CA ALA A 83 8.85 14.19 1.20
C ALA A 83 8.76 14.68 -0.26
N SER A 84 9.38 13.96 -1.21
CA SER A 84 9.26 14.26 -2.63
C SER A 84 7.83 14.11 -3.17
N LEU A 85 7.05 13.18 -2.61
CA LEU A 85 5.64 13.00 -2.98
C LEU A 85 4.76 14.12 -2.42
N GLU A 86 5.06 14.64 -1.23
CA GLU A 86 4.33 15.76 -0.64
C GLU A 86 4.51 17.06 -1.44
N GLY A 87 5.70 17.27 -2.02
CA GLY A 87 5.97 18.40 -2.92
C GLY A 87 5.27 18.31 -4.29
N GLY A 88 4.74 17.14 -4.65
CA GLY A 88 4.13 16.87 -5.96
C GLY A 88 3.08 15.76 -5.88
N MET A 89 2.06 15.98 -5.05
CA MET A 89 1.11 14.94 -4.65
C MET A 89 0.51 14.20 -5.86
N PRO A 90 0.76 12.89 -5.98
CA PRO A 90 0.23 12.13 -7.11
C PRO A 90 -1.29 12.03 -7.00
N ARG A 91 -1.95 11.99 -8.14
CA ARG A 91 -3.38 11.68 -8.15
C ARG A 91 -3.60 10.20 -7.83
N TYR A 92 -4.54 9.92 -6.94
CA TYR A 92 -4.92 8.56 -6.59
C TYR A 92 -5.55 7.86 -7.79
N GLN A 93 -5.05 6.67 -8.10
CA GLN A 93 -5.63 5.80 -9.11
C GLN A 93 -5.40 4.34 -8.72
N LEU A 94 -6.49 3.60 -8.50
CA LEU A 94 -6.43 2.21 -8.03
C LEU A 94 -5.52 1.31 -8.90
N ALA A 95 -5.47 1.56 -10.21
CA ALA A 95 -4.68 0.77 -11.16
C ALA A 95 -3.19 1.18 -11.29
N LYS A 96 -2.76 2.36 -10.82
CA LYS A 96 -1.41 2.89 -11.11
C LYS A 96 -0.73 3.57 -9.93
N ASN A 97 -1.47 4.35 -9.15
CA ASN A 97 -0.97 5.16 -8.03
C ASN A 97 -1.89 4.92 -6.83
N ASN A 98 -1.85 3.71 -6.28
CA ASN A 98 -2.60 3.35 -5.08
C ASN A 98 -1.66 3.24 -3.88
N CYS A 99 -2.23 2.99 -2.71
CA CYS A 99 -1.50 2.80 -1.46
C CYS A 99 -0.38 1.76 -1.58
N SER A 100 -0.65 0.61 -2.21
CA SER A 100 0.32 -0.47 -2.43
C SER A 100 1.50 -0.04 -3.31
N HIS A 101 1.29 0.82 -4.31
CA HIS A 101 2.36 1.34 -5.16
C HIS A 101 3.29 2.27 -4.38
N ILE A 102 2.74 3.12 -3.52
CA ILE A 102 3.55 4.00 -2.67
C ILE A 102 4.39 3.18 -1.69
N VAL A 103 3.78 2.20 -1.02
CA VAL A 103 4.49 1.28 -0.11
C VAL A 103 5.58 0.50 -0.85
N ALA A 104 5.29 -0.06 -2.03
CA ALA A 104 6.26 -0.82 -2.80
C ALA A 104 7.45 0.05 -3.25
N ARG A 105 7.21 1.28 -3.71
CA ARG A 105 8.28 2.22 -4.07
C ARG A 105 9.09 2.63 -2.86
N ALA A 106 8.44 2.97 -1.75
CA ALA A 106 9.09 3.26 -0.48
C ALA A 106 10.03 2.13 -0.05
N LEU A 107 9.57 0.87 -0.09
CA LEU A 107 10.40 -0.29 0.23
C LEU A 107 11.57 -0.46 -0.76
N SER A 108 11.35 -0.18 -2.05
CA SER A 108 12.40 -0.28 -3.08
C SER A 108 13.51 0.75 -2.87
N GLU A 109 13.15 1.98 -2.51
CA GLU A 109 14.09 3.05 -2.15
C GLU A 109 14.88 2.69 -0.89
N GLY A 110 14.20 2.18 0.15
CA GLY A 110 14.84 1.76 1.39
C GLY A 110 15.76 0.54 1.23
N ALA A 111 15.40 -0.40 0.35
CA ALA A 111 16.19 -1.61 0.10
C ALA A 111 17.31 -1.40 -0.92
N LYS A 112 17.31 -0.25 -1.62
CA LYS A 112 18.20 0.07 -2.76
C LYS A 112 18.20 -1.04 -3.82
N CYS A 113 17.11 -1.79 -3.91
CA CYS A 113 16.95 -2.90 -4.83
C CYS A 113 15.64 -2.74 -5.60
N LYS A 114 15.66 -3.14 -6.87
CA LYS A 114 14.42 -3.18 -7.65
C LYS A 114 13.55 -4.31 -7.11
N PRO A 115 12.23 -4.09 -6.98
CA PRO A 115 11.33 -5.14 -6.53
C PRO A 115 11.40 -6.29 -7.54
N SER A 116 11.64 -7.52 -7.04
CA SER A 116 11.67 -8.73 -7.87
C SER A 116 10.30 -9.05 -8.48
N PHE A 117 9.24 -8.40 -8.00
CA PHE A 117 7.87 -8.53 -8.48
C PHE A 117 7.14 -7.19 -8.43
N THR A 118 6.61 -6.76 -9.58
CA THR A 118 5.73 -5.58 -9.68
C THR A 118 4.34 -6.06 -10.10
N PRO A 119 3.34 -6.09 -9.20
CA PRO A 119 2.01 -6.57 -9.55
C PRO A 119 1.37 -5.68 -10.62
N HIS A 120 1.03 -6.27 -11.76
CA HIS A 120 0.34 -5.57 -12.84
C HIS A 120 -1.16 -5.55 -12.55
N ALA A 121 -1.83 -4.39 -12.62
CA ALA A 121 -3.25 -4.26 -12.28
C ALA A 121 -4.19 -5.17 -13.10
N GLY A 122 -3.76 -5.62 -14.29
CA GLY A 122 -4.46 -6.61 -15.09
C GLY A 122 -4.49 -8.03 -14.50
N GLN A 123 -3.69 -8.33 -13.47
CA GLN A 123 -3.66 -9.63 -12.80
C GLN A 123 -4.69 -9.75 -11.66
N TYR A 124 -5.21 -8.65 -11.09
CA TYR A 124 -6.25 -8.70 -10.06
C TYR A 124 -7.52 -9.41 -10.55
N GLY A 125 -7.87 -9.28 -11.84
CA GLY A 125 -9.01 -9.98 -12.45
C GLY A 125 -8.77 -11.47 -12.75
N LYS A 126 -7.52 -11.94 -12.81
CA LYS A 126 -7.19 -13.36 -13.07
C LYS A 126 -6.79 -14.12 -11.81
N LEU A 127 -6.19 -13.48 -10.81
CA LEU A 127 -5.77 -14.13 -9.56
C LEU A 127 -6.93 -14.50 -8.64
N GLY A 128 -8.08 -13.82 -8.74
CA GLY A 128 -9.30 -14.21 -8.02
C GLY A 128 -9.81 -15.62 -8.38
N ARG A 129 -9.30 -16.23 -9.45
CA ARG A 129 -9.60 -17.62 -9.84
C ARG A 129 -8.51 -18.63 -9.46
N VAL A 130 -7.35 -18.18 -8.98
CA VAL A 130 -6.16 -19.04 -8.73
C VAL A 130 -5.69 -18.95 -7.27
N LEU A 131 -6.46 -18.37 -6.35
CA LEU A 131 -6.26 -18.50 -4.90
C LEU A 131 -6.80 -19.84 -4.36
N GLY A 132 -6.51 -20.93 -5.08
CA GLY A 132 -6.78 -22.31 -4.65
C GLY A 132 -5.53 -23.11 -4.31
N ILE A 133 -4.32 -22.66 -4.66
CA ILE A 133 -3.10 -23.47 -4.46
C ILE A 133 -1.89 -22.60 -4.11
N GLY A 134 -1.46 -22.68 -2.85
CA GLY A 134 -0.04 -22.74 -2.50
C GLY A 134 0.71 -21.45 -2.15
N ILE A 135 0.37 -20.78 -1.04
CA ILE A 135 1.35 -19.96 -0.30
C ILE A 135 2.06 -20.91 0.68
N GLY A 136 3.13 -21.55 0.20
CA GLY A 136 3.84 -22.56 0.98
C GLY A 136 5.17 -22.93 0.35
N ARG A 137 6.07 -21.96 0.15
CA ARG A 137 7.53 -22.06 -0.02
C ARG A 137 7.99 -20.92 -0.91
N LEU A 138 8.72 -19.95 -0.35
CA LEU A 138 9.98 -19.46 -0.93
C LEU A 138 10.60 -18.43 0.02
N ILE A 139 11.18 -18.92 1.11
CA ILE A 139 12.30 -18.27 1.79
C ILE A 139 13.29 -19.40 2.11
N ARG A 140 14.42 -19.44 1.41
CA ARG A 140 15.63 -20.08 1.91
C ARG A 140 16.77 -19.08 1.76
N TYR A 141 17.53 -19.01 2.86
CA TYR A 141 18.74 -18.23 3.11
C TYR A 141 19.78 -18.38 2.01
#